data_AF-A0A378C4Q6-F1
#
_entry.id   AF-A0A378C4Q6-F1
#
_cell.length_a   1.000
_cell.length_b   1.000
_cell.length_c   1.000
_cell.angle_alpha   90.00
_cell.angle_beta   90.00
_cell.angle_gamma   90.00
#
_symmetry.space_group_name_H-M   'P 1'
#
loop_
_entity.id
_entity.type
_entity.pdbx_description
1 polymer ?
#
loop_
_entity_poly.entity_id
_entity_poly.type
_entity_poly.pdbx_seq_one_letter_code
_entity_poly.pdbx_strand_id
1 'polypeptide(L)'
;MVLALVFVFIKFPSCKGAPAQQQQLPTESMGPTLKRLFAIPRFRLGILSQFLYVGAQVGVWSFTIRFVQLVQQGTSEHSATYWLLASLVIYAVGKTVATWLMNRLNPAMLLGTFALAATALLLIAVFSGSMLAVYALILVSFCMAPCWPTNFGLVIKGMGKDTQTAGSIVVMSIIGGAVIPLVMGIISDMNGGNMQIAFIAPLLCFVYVAFYGFWCVRKGV
;
A
#
# COMPACT_ATOMS: atom_id res chain seq x y z
N MET A 1 -19.65 5.64 -13.14
CA MET A 1 -20.53 6.38 -14.09
C MET A 1 -21.33 7.49 -13.38
N VAL A 2 -22.07 7.21 -12.29
CA VAL A 2 -22.80 8.25 -11.53
C VAL A 2 -21.89 9.35 -10.93
N LEU A 3 -20.69 8.99 -10.44
CA LEU A 3 -19.71 9.95 -9.93
C LEU A 3 -19.16 10.91 -11.01
N ALA A 4 -19.10 10.48 -12.27
CA ALA A 4 -18.60 11.32 -13.37
C ALA A 4 -19.63 12.42 -13.75
N LEU A 5 -20.93 12.12 -13.65
CA LEU A 5 -22.00 13.10 -13.90
C LEU A 5 -22.10 14.15 -12.79
N VAL A 6 -21.82 13.78 -11.54
CA VAL A 6 -21.79 14.72 -10.41
C VAL A 6 -20.62 15.72 -10.53
N PHE A 7 -19.47 15.29 -11.07
CA PHE A 7 -18.32 16.17 -11.32
C PHE A 7 -18.55 17.22 -12.42
N VAL A 8 -19.47 16.97 -13.37
CA VAL A 8 -19.80 17.92 -14.44
C VAL A 8 -20.74 19.04 -13.94
N PHE A 9 -21.60 18.74 -12.98
CA PHE A 9 -22.57 19.71 -12.44
C PHE A 9 -22.07 20.51 -11.23
N ILE A 10 -21.05 20.03 -10.52
CA ILE A 10 -20.35 20.86 -9.53
C ILE A 10 -19.37 21.75 -10.29
N LYS A 11 -19.84 22.95 -10.66
CA LYS A 11 -18.97 24.11 -10.91
C LYS A 11 -17.99 24.16 -9.74
N PHE A 12 -16.73 23.83 -9.97
CA PHE A 12 -15.67 24.13 -9.01
C PHE A 12 -15.80 25.64 -8.73
N PRO A 13 -16.17 26.07 -7.51
CA PRO A 13 -16.02 27.46 -7.15
C PRO A 13 -14.53 27.71 -7.33
N SER A 14 -14.22 28.62 -8.26
CA SER A 14 -12.87 29.02 -8.59
C SER A 14 -12.13 29.26 -7.28
N CYS A 15 -11.34 28.28 -6.85
CA CYS A 15 -10.37 28.48 -5.79
C CYS A 15 -9.38 29.45 -6.39
N LYS A 16 -9.68 30.74 -6.25
CA LYS A 16 -8.68 31.79 -6.04
C LYS A 16 -7.96 31.41 -4.73
N GLY A 17 -7.20 30.33 -4.78
CA GLY A 17 -6.06 30.18 -3.91
C GLY A 17 -5.19 31.39 -4.21
N ALA A 18 -4.79 32.08 -3.14
CA ALA A 18 -3.77 33.11 -3.12
C ALA A 18 -2.73 32.86 -4.22
N PRO A 19 -2.30 33.92 -4.93
CA PRO A 19 -1.65 33.83 -6.24
C PRO A 19 -0.75 32.62 -6.26
N ALA A 20 -1.04 31.73 -7.21
CA ALA A 20 0.00 30.88 -7.74
C ALA A 20 1.18 31.80 -7.99
N GLN A 21 2.13 31.83 -7.07
CA GLN A 21 3.51 31.83 -7.49
C GLN A 21 3.56 30.64 -8.42
N GLN A 22 3.43 30.97 -9.72
CA GLN A 22 4.41 30.62 -10.71
C GLN A 22 5.78 30.56 -10.04
N GLN A 23 6.01 29.54 -9.20
CA GLN A 23 7.31 28.96 -9.10
C GLN A 23 7.42 28.28 -10.46
N GLN A 24 7.93 29.09 -11.39
CA GLN A 24 8.52 28.69 -12.64
C GLN A 24 8.92 27.23 -12.48
N LEU A 25 8.35 26.30 -13.27
CA LEU A 25 9.17 25.19 -13.72
C LEU A 25 10.38 25.91 -14.29
N PRO A 26 11.54 25.93 -13.63
CA PRO A 26 12.70 26.26 -14.40
C PRO A 26 12.69 25.15 -15.45
N THR A 27 13.00 25.51 -16.68
CA THR A 27 13.61 24.62 -17.65
C THR A 27 14.94 24.04 -17.13
N GLU A 28 15.02 23.69 -15.83
CA GLU A 28 15.92 22.69 -15.30
C GLU A 28 15.37 21.38 -15.84
N SER A 29 16.08 20.84 -16.82
CA SER A 29 15.86 19.49 -17.35
C SER A 29 15.38 18.51 -16.25
N MET A 30 14.50 17.56 -16.55
CA MET A 30 14.07 16.57 -15.54
C MET A 30 15.25 15.80 -14.90
N GLY A 31 16.41 15.77 -15.58
CA GLY A 31 17.63 15.05 -15.17
C GLY A 31 18.22 15.45 -13.80
N PRO A 32 18.60 16.71 -13.53
CA PRO A 32 19.20 17.13 -12.26
C PRO A 32 18.22 17.04 -11.10
N THR A 33 16.94 17.33 -11.33
CA THR A 33 15.88 17.15 -10.33
C THR A 33 15.74 15.68 -9.95
N LEU A 34 15.62 14.77 -10.92
CA LEU A 34 15.60 13.33 -10.66
C LEU A 34 16.86 12.87 -9.90
N LYS A 35 18.05 13.30 -10.35
CA LYS A 35 19.32 12.93 -9.69
C LYS A 35 19.37 13.42 -8.24
N ARG A 36 18.87 14.63 -7.94
CA ARG A 36 18.78 15.17 -6.58
C ARG A 36 17.81 14.38 -5.71
N LEU A 37 16.62 14.05 -6.22
CA LEU A 37 15.66 13.22 -5.49
C LEU A 37 16.22 11.82 -5.21
N PHE A 38 16.80 11.15 -6.21
CA PHE A 38 17.40 9.83 -6.04
C PHE A 38 18.68 9.84 -5.18
N ALA A 39 19.34 10.99 -5.00
CA ALA A 39 20.45 11.11 -4.06
C ALA A 39 19.97 11.05 -2.59
N ILE A 40 18.70 11.36 -2.31
CA ILE A 40 18.15 11.30 -0.95
C ILE A 40 17.84 9.83 -0.62
N PRO A 41 18.54 9.22 0.36
CA PRO A 41 18.34 7.81 0.68
C PRO A 41 16.92 7.52 1.16
N ARG A 42 16.31 8.46 1.89
CA ARG A 42 14.90 8.36 2.33
C ARG A 42 13.94 8.24 1.16
N PHE A 43 14.16 9.01 0.10
CA PHE A 43 13.29 9.02 -1.08
C PHE A 43 13.35 7.68 -1.81
N ARG A 44 14.56 7.16 -2.07
CA ARG A 44 14.72 5.84 -2.71
C ARG A 44 14.12 4.71 -1.89
N LEU A 45 14.40 4.69 -0.58
CA LEU A 45 13.91 3.63 0.29
C LEU A 45 12.37 3.67 0.41
N GLY A 46 11.78 4.86 0.42
CA GLY A 46 10.34 5.03 0.48
C GLY A 46 9.61 4.75 -0.84
N ILE A 47 10.22 5.04 -1.99
CA ILE A 47 9.74 4.55 -3.29
C ILE A 47 9.71 3.02 -3.31
N LEU A 48 10.81 2.38 -2.89
CA LEU A 48 10.87 0.92 -2.84
C LEU A 48 9.83 0.35 -1.86
N SER A 49 9.65 1.00 -0.70
CA SER A 49 8.61 0.64 0.25
C SER A 49 7.22 0.76 -0.36
N GLN A 50 6.96 1.80 -1.16
CA GLN A 50 5.67 2.01 -1.82
C GLN A 50 5.40 0.97 -2.90
N PHE A 51 6.42 0.68 -3.72
CA PHE A 51 6.38 -0.34 -4.76
C PHE A 51 6.05 -1.73 -4.18
N LEU A 52 6.77 -2.12 -3.12
CA LEU A 52 6.57 -3.40 -2.45
C LEU A 52 5.21 -3.45 -1.73
N TYR A 53 4.79 -2.36 -1.10
CA TYR A 53 3.50 -2.26 -0.44
C TYR A 53 2.32 -2.43 -1.41
N VAL A 54 2.32 -1.76 -2.57
CA VAL A 54 1.24 -1.91 -3.58
C VAL A 54 1.22 -3.33 -4.09
N GLY A 55 2.39 -3.87 -4.41
CA GLY A 55 2.55 -5.25 -4.85
C GLY A 55 1.97 -6.25 -3.86
N ALA A 56 2.28 -6.08 -2.57
CA ALA A 56 1.76 -6.92 -1.50
C ALA A 56 0.25 -6.76 -1.30
N GLN A 57 -0.28 -5.53 -1.38
CA GLN A 57 -1.71 -5.27 -1.23
C GLN A 57 -2.52 -5.95 -2.35
N VAL A 58 -2.13 -5.73 -3.61
CA VAL A 58 -2.81 -6.36 -4.76
C VAL A 58 -2.64 -7.88 -4.71
N GLY A 59 -1.43 -8.35 -4.37
CA GLY A 59 -1.14 -9.77 -4.25
C GLY A 59 -1.99 -10.45 -3.19
N VAL A 60 -2.13 -9.86 -1.99
CA VAL A 60 -2.97 -10.39 -0.92
C VAL A 60 -4.43 -10.44 -1.35
N TRP A 61 -4.97 -9.41 -2.01
CA TRP A 61 -6.36 -9.44 -2.48
C TRP A 61 -6.60 -10.50 -3.57
N SER A 62 -5.71 -10.58 -4.57
CA SER A 62 -5.82 -11.56 -5.65
C SER A 62 -5.68 -13.00 -5.15
N PHE A 63 -4.74 -13.26 -4.23
CA PHE A 63 -4.53 -14.59 -3.67
C PHE A 63 -5.56 -14.97 -2.60
N THR A 64 -6.13 -14.01 -1.87
CA THR A 64 -7.23 -14.30 -0.93
C THR A 64 -8.42 -14.92 -1.66
N ILE A 65 -8.78 -14.41 -2.85
CA ILE A 65 -9.87 -14.98 -3.66
C ILE A 65 -9.56 -16.44 -4.01
N ARG A 66 -8.36 -16.70 -4.53
CA ARG A 66 -7.92 -18.05 -4.90
C ARG A 66 -7.83 -18.99 -3.69
N PHE A 67 -7.37 -18.49 -2.55
CA PHE A 67 -7.22 -19.26 -1.32
C PHE A 67 -8.57 -19.65 -0.71
N VAL A 68 -9.55 -18.74 -0.70
CA VAL A 68 -10.91 -19.06 -0.24
C VAL A 68 -11.56 -20.13 -1.13
N GLN A 69 -11.33 -20.06 -2.44
CA GLN A 69 -11.79 -21.11 -3.38
C GLN A 69 -11.14 -22.48 -3.11
N LEU A 70 -9.87 -22.53 -2.67
CA LEU A 70 -9.20 -23.79 -2.32
C LEU A 70 -9.69 -24.39 -0.99
N VAL A 71 -9.85 -23.57 0.04
CA VAL A 71 -10.23 -24.03 1.40
C VAL A 71 -11.67 -24.54 1.43
N GLN A 72 -12.53 -24.02 0.55
CA GLN A 72 -13.95 -24.31 0.52
C GLN A 72 -14.32 -25.04 -0.78
N GLN A 73 -13.77 -26.24 -0.99
CA GLN A 73 -14.12 -27.09 -2.13
C GLN A 73 -15.63 -27.41 -2.14
N GLY A 74 -16.39 -26.68 -2.96
CA GLY A 74 -17.83 -26.92 -3.16
C GLY A 74 -18.79 -25.77 -2.81
N THR A 75 -18.31 -24.60 -2.34
CA THR A 75 -19.19 -23.43 -2.15
C THR A 75 -19.09 -22.43 -3.30
N SER A 76 -20.25 -21.92 -3.72
CA SER A 76 -20.41 -20.98 -4.84
C SER A 76 -19.53 -19.73 -4.73
N GLU A 77 -19.12 -19.17 -5.87
CA GLU A 77 -18.34 -17.92 -6.01
C GLU A 77 -18.90 -16.75 -5.16
N HIS A 78 -20.20 -16.81 -4.84
CA HIS A 78 -20.89 -15.85 -3.99
C HIS A 78 -20.37 -15.81 -2.55
N SER A 79 -20.03 -16.94 -1.91
CA SER A 79 -19.60 -16.95 -0.50
C SER A 79 -18.22 -16.29 -0.31
N ALA A 80 -17.28 -16.56 -1.23
CA ALA A 80 -15.96 -15.93 -1.24
C ALA A 80 -16.05 -14.40 -1.41
N THR A 81 -17.01 -13.95 -2.22
CA THR A 81 -17.28 -12.53 -2.42
C THR A 81 -17.75 -11.85 -1.13
N TYR A 82 -18.57 -12.51 -0.30
CA TYR A 82 -18.99 -11.95 1.00
C TYR A 82 -17.80 -11.77 1.97
N TRP A 83 -16.86 -12.71 2.01
CA TRP A 83 -15.64 -12.58 2.82
C TRP A 83 -14.72 -11.45 2.33
N LEU A 84 -14.62 -11.26 1.01
CA LEU A 84 -13.89 -10.14 0.42
C LEU A 84 -14.60 -8.79 0.69
N LEU A 85 -15.93 -8.76 0.62
CA LEU A 85 -16.71 -7.58 0.98
C LEU A 85 -16.52 -7.25 2.47
N ALA A 86 -16.47 -8.25 3.35
CA ALA A 86 -16.14 -8.06 4.75
C ALA A 86 -14.71 -7.48 4.93
N SER A 87 -13.71 -7.95 4.18
CA SER A 87 -12.37 -7.36 4.22
C SER A 87 -12.33 -5.91 3.75
N LEU A 88 -13.14 -5.55 2.75
CA LEU A 88 -13.29 -4.17 2.28
C LEU A 88 -13.96 -3.26 3.31
N VAL A 89 -14.99 -3.75 4.00
CA VAL A 89 -15.65 -3.01 5.09
C VAL A 89 -14.66 -2.81 6.24
N ILE A 90 -13.94 -3.85 6.64
CA ILE A 90 -12.91 -3.78 7.68
C ILE A 90 -11.76 -2.85 7.26
N TYR A 91 -11.36 -2.85 6.00
CA TYR A 91 -10.40 -1.88 5.45
C TYR A 91 -10.91 -0.44 5.57
N ALA A 92 -12.20 -0.19 5.28
CA ALA A 92 -12.80 1.14 5.41
C ALA A 92 -12.83 1.60 6.88
N VAL A 93 -13.19 0.71 7.81
CA VAL A 93 -13.13 0.97 9.26
C VAL A 93 -11.68 1.16 9.72
N GLY A 94 -10.75 0.38 9.20
CA GLY A 94 -9.32 0.54 9.45
C GLY A 94 -8.81 1.89 9.01
N LYS A 95 -9.30 2.40 7.88
CA LYS A 95 -8.94 3.73 7.39
C LYS A 95 -9.42 4.86 8.31
N THR A 96 -10.62 4.78 8.88
CA THR A 96 -11.11 5.78 9.84
C THR A 96 -10.32 5.74 11.14
N VAL A 97 -10.07 4.55 11.69
CA VAL A 97 -9.24 4.37 12.89
C VAL A 97 -7.81 4.86 12.66
N ALA A 98 -7.22 4.48 11.52
CA ALA A 98 -5.89 4.92 11.08
C ALA A 98 -5.77 6.42 10.94
N THR A 99 -6.77 7.08 10.33
CA THR A 99 -6.78 8.54 10.15
C THR A 99 -6.84 9.24 11.51
N TRP A 100 -7.64 8.73 12.44
CA TRP A 100 -7.68 9.23 13.81
C TRP A 100 -6.34 9.04 14.53
N LEU A 101 -5.71 7.88 14.33
CA LEU A 101 -4.44 7.53 14.97
C LEU A 101 -3.24 8.30 14.40
N MET A 102 -3.23 8.59 13.09
CA MET A 102 -2.25 9.47 12.43
C MET A 102 -2.26 10.89 12.99
N ASN A 103 -3.41 11.39 13.48
CA ASN A 103 -3.49 12.70 14.09
C ASN A 103 -2.88 12.75 15.50
N ARG A 104 -2.66 11.59 16.14
CA ARG A 104 -2.18 11.47 17.53
C ARG A 104 -0.77 10.90 17.65
N LEU A 105 -0.32 10.08 16.70
CA LEU A 105 0.96 9.39 16.73
C LEU A 105 1.89 9.82 15.59
N ASN A 106 3.19 9.61 15.79
CA ASN A 106 4.20 9.86 14.75
C ASN A 106 3.95 8.92 13.54
N PRO A 107 3.72 9.46 12.31
CA PRO A 107 3.45 8.66 11.12
C PRO A 107 4.46 7.54 10.87
N ALA A 108 5.74 7.77 11.14
CA ALA A 108 6.79 6.75 10.97
C ALA A 108 6.63 5.56 11.91
N MET A 109 6.28 5.79 13.18
CA MET A 109 6.02 4.72 14.14
C MET A 109 4.76 3.94 13.78
N LEU A 110 3.73 4.65 13.32
CA LEU A 110 2.48 4.04 12.88
C LEU A 110 2.72 3.09 11.71
N LEU A 111 3.48 3.52 10.69
CA LEU A 111 3.82 2.66 9.55
C LEU A 111 4.56 1.41 9.99
N GLY A 112 5.57 1.57 10.86
CA GLY A 112 6.38 0.44 11.35
C GLY A 112 5.58 -0.58 12.16
N THR A 113 4.74 -0.13 13.09
CA THR A 113 3.94 -1.03 13.94
C THR A 113 2.85 -1.74 13.15
N PHE A 114 2.17 -1.05 12.23
CA PHE A 114 1.14 -1.64 11.39
C PHE A 114 1.71 -2.64 10.38
N ALA A 115 2.87 -2.34 9.77
CA ALA A 115 3.54 -3.27 8.88
C ALA A 115 4.08 -4.50 9.62
N LEU A 116 4.56 -4.34 10.86
CA LEU A 116 4.98 -5.46 11.70
C LEU A 116 3.79 -6.34 12.11
N ALA A 117 2.66 -5.74 12.50
CA ALA A 117 1.42 -6.46 12.77
C ALA A 117 0.93 -7.22 11.52
N ALA A 118 0.94 -6.59 10.34
CA ALA A 118 0.61 -7.25 9.08
C ALA A 118 1.55 -8.42 8.77
N THR A 119 2.84 -8.27 9.04
CA THR A 119 3.82 -9.35 8.87
C THR A 119 3.51 -10.54 9.78
N ALA A 120 3.22 -10.30 11.06
CA ALA A 120 2.87 -11.36 12.01
C ALA A 120 1.59 -12.09 11.61
N LEU A 121 0.56 -11.36 11.17
CA LEU A 121 -0.69 -11.95 10.70
C LEU A 121 -0.51 -12.74 9.39
N LEU A 122 0.32 -12.27 8.46
CA LEU A 122 0.67 -13.02 7.25
C LEU A 122 1.44 -14.29 7.58
N LEU A 123 2.34 -14.23 8.57
CA LEU A 123 3.08 -15.39 9.04
C LEU A 123 2.12 -16.44 9.62
N ILE A 124 1.14 -16.02 10.44
CA ILE A 124 0.05 -16.90 10.89
C ILE A 124 -0.70 -17.48 9.69
N ALA A 125 -1.09 -16.67 8.70
CA ALA A 125 -1.81 -17.14 7.51
C ALA A 125 -1.02 -18.17 6.69
N VAL A 126 0.31 -18.04 6.61
CA VAL A 126 1.19 -19.02 5.95
C VAL A 126 1.15 -20.37 6.69
N PHE A 127 1.20 -20.36 8.03
CA PHE A 127 1.20 -21.59 8.82
C PHE A 127 -0.19 -22.21 9.03
N SER A 128 -1.26 -21.41 9.04
CA SER A 128 -2.62 -21.86 9.31
C SER A 128 -3.43 -21.98 8.01
N GLY A 129 -3.26 -23.06 7.24
CA GLY A 129 -3.95 -23.29 5.95
C GLY A 129 -5.47 -23.51 6.01
N SER A 130 -6.16 -23.07 7.06
CA SER A 130 -7.60 -23.26 7.30
C SER A 130 -8.36 -21.92 7.31
N MET A 131 -9.63 -21.91 7.74
CA MET A 131 -10.43 -20.68 7.94
C MET A 131 -9.72 -19.61 8.79
N LEU A 132 -8.77 -20.02 9.63
CA LEU A 132 -7.95 -19.10 10.42
C LEU A 132 -7.06 -18.19 9.57
N ALA A 133 -6.56 -18.66 8.41
CA ALA A 133 -5.85 -17.80 7.45
C ALA A 133 -6.79 -16.76 6.83
N VAL A 134 -8.05 -17.10 6.56
CA VAL A 134 -9.02 -16.14 6.00
C VAL A 134 -9.26 -14.99 6.97
N TYR A 135 -9.46 -15.29 8.26
CA TYR A 135 -9.56 -14.26 9.29
C TYR A 135 -8.28 -13.43 9.42
N ALA A 136 -7.10 -14.06 9.36
CA ALA A 136 -5.83 -13.36 9.40
C ALA A 136 -5.66 -12.40 8.21
N LEU A 137 -6.04 -12.79 6.99
CA LEU A 137 -5.97 -11.95 5.79
C LEU A 137 -6.92 -10.74 5.85
N ILE A 138 -8.09 -10.93 6.45
CA ILE A 138 -9.05 -9.83 6.72
C ILE A 138 -8.43 -8.82 7.71
N LEU A 139 -7.81 -9.31 8.78
CA LEU A 139 -7.09 -8.48 9.75
C LEU A 139 -5.86 -7.79 9.13
N VAL A 140 -5.16 -8.44 8.20
CA VAL A 140 -4.07 -7.82 7.43
C VAL A 140 -4.60 -6.64 6.61
N SER A 141 -5.78 -6.77 6.00
CA SER A 141 -6.40 -5.68 5.25
C SER A 141 -6.65 -4.45 6.13
N PHE A 142 -7.07 -4.64 7.39
CA PHE A 142 -7.15 -3.55 8.37
C PHE A 142 -5.79 -2.87 8.57
N CYS A 143 -4.72 -3.66 8.75
CA CYS A 143 -3.38 -3.13 8.98
C CYS A 143 -2.79 -2.40 7.76
N MET A 144 -3.18 -2.78 6.54
CA MET A 144 -2.72 -2.13 5.32
C MET A 144 -3.31 -0.72 5.12
N ALA A 145 -4.53 -0.45 5.59
CA ALA A 145 -5.24 0.81 5.33
C ALA A 145 -4.47 2.13 5.59
N PRO A 146 -3.74 2.32 6.72
CA PRO A 146 -2.91 3.51 6.93
C PRO A 146 -1.66 3.57 6.05
N CYS A 147 -1.13 2.43 5.62
CA CYS A 147 0.24 2.34 5.16
C CYS A 147 0.49 3.19 3.89
N TRP A 148 -0.47 3.23 2.97
CA TRP A 148 -0.36 4.04 1.75
C TRP A 148 -0.23 5.56 2.01
N PRO A 149 -1.20 6.23 2.68
CA PRO A 149 -1.11 7.68 2.94
C PRO A 149 0.05 8.02 3.87
N THR A 150 0.35 7.16 4.85
CA THR A 150 1.47 7.36 5.78
C THR A 150 2.82 7.29 5.06
N ASN A 151 3.05 6.28 4.21
CA ASN A 151 4.28 6.17 3.44
C ASN A 151 4.40 7.32 2.43
N PHE A 152 3.32 7.64 1.70
CA PHE A 152 3.29 8.77 0.78
C PHE A 152 3.70 10.07 1.48
N GLY A 153 3.08 10.36 2.63
CA GLY A 153 3.40 11.51 3.47
C GLY A 153 4.87 11.56 3.92
N LEU A 154 5.41 10.43 4.39
CA LEU A 154 6.81 10.32 4.83
C LEU A 154 7.81 10.55 3.70
N VAL A 155 7.51 10.07 2.49
CA VAL A 155 8.39 10.24 1.33
C VAL A 155 8.47 11.71 0.91
N ILE A 156 7.33 12.40 0.84
CA ILE A 156 7.25 13.78 0.37
C ILE A 156 7.64 14.83 1.44
N LYS A 157 7.63 14.47 2.72
CA LYS A 157 7.84 15.41 3.84
C LYS A 157 9.20 16.11 3.78
N GLY A 158 9.24 17.43 3.58
CA GLY A 158 10.50 18.19 3.56
C GLY A 158 11.24 18.17 2.22
N MET A 159 10.53 17.90 1.12
CA MET A 159 11.09 17.97 -0.25
C MET A 159 10.91 19.33 -0.92
N GLY A 160 10.18 20.26 -0.30
CA GLY A 160 10.08 21.67 -0.73
C GLY A 160 9.65 21.79 -2.20
N LYS A 161 10.49 22.42 -3.01
CA LYS A 161 10.28 22.61 -4.46
C LYS A 161 10.14 21.32 -5.27
N ASP A 162 10.68 20.20 -4.77
CA ASP A 162 10.69 18.91 -5.47
C ASP A 162 9.49 18.01 -5.12
N THR A 163 8.59 18.48 -4.24
CA THR A 163 7.45 17.71 -3.71
C THR A 163 6.50 17.23 -4.80
N GLN A 164 6.26 18.05 -5.84
CA GLN A 164 5.39 17.66 -6.95
C GLN A 164 5.98 16.52 -7.77
N THR A 165 7.26 16.64 -8.18
CA THR A 165 7.98 15.60 -8.92
C THR A 165 8.10 14.32 -8.11
N ALA A 166 8.36 14.44 -6.80
CA ALA A 166 8.38 13.33 -5.87
C ALA A 166 7.06 12.57 -5.82
N GLY A 167 5.95 13.29 -5.64
CA GLY A 167 4.62 12.71 -5.60
C GLY A 167 4.31 11.92 -6.88
N SER A 168 4.66 12.47 -8.04
CA SER A 168 4.50 11.78 -9.33
C SER A 168 5.29 10.46 -9.39
N ILE A 169 6.55 10.45 -8.93
CA ILE A 169 7.38 9.22 -8.92
C ILE A 169 6.84 8.18 -7.94
N VAL A 170 6.35 8.62 -6.77
CA VAL A 170 5.72 7.71 -5.80
C VAL A 170 4.45 7.09 -6.38
N VAL A 171 3.65 7.85 -7.12
CA VAL A 171 2.47 7.33 -7.83
C VAL A 171 2.87 6.38 -8.97
N MET A 172 3.96 6.64 -9.70
CA MET A 172 4.49 5.70 -10.69
C MET A 172 4.91 4.36 -10.07
N SER A 173 5.26 4.34 -8.78
CA SER A 173 5.64 3.12 -8.05
C SER A 173 4.48 2.13 -7.89
N ILE A 174 3.23 2.54 -8.19
CA ILE A 174 2.05 1.66 -8.25
C ILE A 174 2.24 0.50 -9.23
N ILE A 175 3.16 0.63 -10.21
CA ILE A 175 3.50 -0.46 -11.13
C ILE A 175 3.92 -1.75 -10.43
N GLY A 176 4.40 -1.68 -9.17
CA GLY A 176 4.68 -2.85 -8.34
C GLY A 176 3.46 -3.74 -8.07
N GLY A 177 2.25 -3.17 -8.15
CA GLY A 177 0.97 -3.87 -8.09
C GLY A 177 0.74 -4.88 -9.21
N ALA A 178 1.44 -4.76 -10.34
CA ALA A 178 1.40 -5.78 -11.39
C ALA A 178 2.55 -6.78 -11.26
N VAL A 179 3.73 -6.31 -10.85
CA VAL A 179 4.96 -7.11 -10.79
C VAL A 179 4.91 -8.16 -9.66
N ILE A 180 4.58 -7.76 -8.44
CA ILE A 180 4.61 -8.67 -7.29
C ILE A 180 3.53 -9.76 -7.40
N PRO A 181 2.28 -9.49 -7.81
CA PRO A 181 1.30 -10.55 -8.00
C PRO A 181 1.63 -11.51 -9.14
N LEU A 182 2.28 -11.03 -10.22
CA LEU A 182 2.81 -11.90 -11.27
C LEU A 182 3.87 -12.85 -10.71
N VAL A 183 4.82 -12.34 -9.93
CA VAL A 183 5.84 -13.15 -9.27
C VAL A 183 5.19 -14.16 -8.31
N MET A 184 4.20 -13.75 -7.52
CA MET A 184 3.42 -14.66 -6.67
C MET A 184 2.69 -15.73 -7.47
N GLY A 185 2.13 -15.36 -8.63
CA GLY A 185 1.49 -16.28 -9.58
C GLY A 185 2.44 -17.37 -10.06
N ILE A 186 3.60 -16.95 -10.57
CA ILE A 186 4.65 -17.88 -11.05
C ILE A 186 5.13 -18.79 -9.91
N ILE A 187 5.35 -18.25 -8.70
CA ILE A 187 5.76 -19.04 -7.54
C ILE A 187 4.68 -20.06 -7.16
N SER A 188 3.40 -19.68 -7.20
CA SER A 188 2.28 -20.57 -6.93
C SER A 188 2.19 -21.71 -7.95
N ASP A 189 2.40 -21.40 -9.23
CA ASP A 189 2.29 -22.35 -10.33
C ASP A 189 3.49 -23.33 -10.35
N MET A 190 4.71 -22.84 -10.03
CA MET A 190 5.92 -23.67 -9.93
C MET A 190 5.90 -24.63 -8.74
N ASN A 191 5.25 -24.27 -7.63
CA ASN A 191 5.16 -25.10 -6.42
C ASN A 191 3.93 -26.02 -6.39
N GLY A 192 3.33 -26.31 -7.55
CA GLY A 192 2.28 -27.32 -7.67
C GLY A 192 0.95 -26.97 -6.98
N GLY A 193 0.63 -25.67 -6.84
CA GLY A 193 -0.64 -25.21 -6.27
C GLY A 193 -0.62 -24.94 -4.76
N ASN A 194 0.53 -25.02 -4.09
CA ASN A 194 0.67 -24.64 -2.67
C ASN A 194 0.62 -23.11 -2.49
N MET A 195 -0.59 -22.57 -2.39
CA MET A 195 -0.84 -21.13 -2.22
C MET A 195 -0.19 -20.53 -0.95
N GLN A 196 0.12 -21.34 0.06
CA GLN A 196 0.82 -20.91 1.27
C GLN A 196 2.20 -20.30 0.99
N ILE A 197 2.91 -20.80 -0.02
CA ILE A 197 4.25 -20.32 -0.39
C ILE A 197 4.16 -18.98 -1.13
N ALA A 198 3.07 -18.74 -1.86
CA ALA A 198 2.84 -17.45 -2.50
C ALA A 198 2.77 -16.30 -1.47
N PHE A 199 2.24 -16.57 -0.26
CA PHE A 199 2.18 -15.57 0.83
C PHE A 199 3.55 -15.19 1.44
N ILE A 200 4.63 -15.89 1.10
CA ILE A 200 6.00 -15.48 1.49
C ILE A 200 6.41 -14.17 0.80
N ALA A 201 6.01 -13.95 -0.45
CA ALA A 201 6.31 -12.73 -1.18
C ALA A 201 5.75 -11.45 -0.51
N PRO A 202 4.45 -11.37 -0.14
CA PRO A 202 3.92 -10.22 0.56
C PRO A 202 4.49 -10.12 1.98
N LEU A 203 4.80 -11.25 2.63
CA LEU A 203 5.49 -11.25 3.93
C LEU A 203 6.85 -10.51 3.83
N LEU A 204 7.68 -10.84 2.84
CA LEU A 204 8.96 -10.14 2.61
C LEU A 204 8.75 -8.65 2.28
N CYS A 205 7.69 -8.32 1.54
CA CYS A 205 7.33 -6.93 1.26
C CYS A 205 6.99 -6.17 2.55
N PHE A 206 6.15 -6.73 3.44
CA PHE A 206 5.80 -6.08 4.71
C PHE A 206 6.95 -5.99 5.69
N VAL A 207 7.87 -6.97 5.71
CA VAL A 207 9.12 -6.89 6.47
C VAL A 207 9.93 -5.67 6.02
N TYR A 208 10.05 -5.46 4.72
CA TYR A 208 10.76 -4.28 4.20
C TYR A 208 10.04 -2.97 4.55
N VAL A 209 8.71 -2.91 4.45
CA VAL A 209 7.92 -1.73 4.85
C VAL A 209 8.08 -1.44 6.35
N ALA A 210 8.09 -2.47 7.20
CA ALA A 210 8.33 -2.33 8.64
C ALA A 210 9.74 -1.80 8.91
N PHE A 211 10.76 -2.35 8.23
CA PHE A 211 12.13 -1.85 8.30
C PHE A 211 12.22 -0.38 7.92
N TYR A 212 11.58 0.03 6.81
CA TYR A 212 11.55 1.42 6.38
C TYR A 212 10.86 2.33 7.41
N GLY A 213 9.73 1.90 7.99
CA GLY A 213 9.04 2.62 9.06
C GLY A 213 9.95 2.87 10.27
N PHE A 214 10.58 1.82 10.81
CA PHE A 214 11.50 1.97 11.96
C PHE A 214 12.78 2.75 11.61
N TRP A 215 13.28 2.63 10.39
CA TRP A 215 14.42 3.42 9.92
C TRP A 215 14.09 4.91 9.87
N CYS A 216 12.89 5.28 9.40
CA CYS A 216 12.39 6.66 9.42
C CYS A 216 12.24 7.20 10.84
N VAL A 217 11.73 6.39 11.79
CA VAL A 217 11.66 6.76 13.22
C VAL A 217 13.05 7.05 13.78
N ARG A 218 14.03 6.18 13.51
CA ARG A 218 15.41 6.34 14.01
C ARG A 218 16.11 7.58 13.43
N LYS A 219 15.72 7.99 12.22
CA LYS A 219 16.20 9.22 11.57
C LYS A 219 15.45 10.49 12.01
N GLY A 220 14.46 10.37 12.90
CA GLY A 220 13.70 11.49 13.44
C GLY A 220 12.76 12.17 12.43
N VAL A 221 12.31 11.43 11.40
CA VAL A 221 11.47 11.95 10.31
C VAL A 221 9.99 11.64 10.56
#